data_AF-A0A1D2M604-F1
#
_entry.id   AF-A0A1D2M604-F1
#
_cell.length_a   1.000
_cell.length_b   1.000
_cell.length_c   1.000
_cell.angle_alpha   90.00
_cell.angle_beta   90.00
_cell.angle_gamma   90.00
#
_symmetry.space_group_name_H-M   'P 1'
#
loop_
_entity.id
_entity.type
_entity.pdbx_description
1 polymer ?
#
loop_
_entity_poly.entity_id
_entity_poly.type
_entity_poly.pdbx_seq_one_letter_code
_entity_poly.pdbx_strand_id
1 'polypeptide(L)'
;QSERQVKAVFVKLEKSTNEQSKEQMHQNLVKNVRLHAKSSYVVLCGAVESTGRTIGGSPVLFQACACHSIDPLLPMAKLVQYPASVKDVDQHKFVRAFAQFLKKSGKLKVPEWVDLVKTSLSKELAPYDEDWFYIRCAAIARHMYIRSPIGTNTVTKIFGQNKRNGCAPSHFCKGSGSVARKALQALEAIKLVEKVPEGSGRRLSSQGRRDLDRIAAQLKHKKVAA
;
A
#
# COMPACT_ATOMS: atom_id res chain seq x y z
N GLN A 1 20.73 -32.80 14.07
CA GLN A 1 21.17 -33.65 12.93
C GLN A 1 20.47 -33.31 11.60
N SER A 2 19.29 -32.71 11.61
CA SER A 2 18.51 -32.35 10.41
C SER A 2 19.10 -31.21 9.54
N GLU A 3 19.63 -30.14 10.13
CA GLU A 3 20.11 -28.98 9.34
C GLU A 3 21.37 -29.26 8.51
N ARG A 4 22.28 -30.12 8.99
CA ARG A 4 23.49 -30.53 8.24
C ARG A 4 23.13 -31.38 7.01
N GLN A 5 22.09 -32.22 7.12
CA GLN A 5 21.55 -33.01 6.02
C GLN A 5 20.93 -32.12 4.93
N VAL A 6 20.16 -31.08 5.31
CA VAL A 6 19.53 -30.15 4.36
C VAL A 6 20.57 -29.35 3.56
N LYS A 7 21.63 -28.85 4.22
CA LYS A 7 22.71 -28.13 3.55
C LYS A 7 23.48 -29.02 2.57
N ALA A 8 23.71 -30.29 2.90
CA ALA A 8 24.38 -31.24 2.01
C ALA A 8 23.55 -31.57 0.74
N VAL A 9 22.22 -31.63 0.86
CA VAL A 9 21.31 -31.84 -0.28
C VAL A 9 21.29 -30.62 -1.20
N PHE A 10 21.32 -29.41 -0.65
CA PHE A 10 21.34 -28.16 -1.43
C PHE A 10 22.63 -28.00 -2.25
N VAL A 11 23.78 -28.32 -1.67
CA VAL A 11 25.07 -28.33 -2.39
C VAL A 11 25.10 -29.40 -3.49
N LYS A 12 24.36 -30.50 -3.33
CA LYS A 12 24.25 -31.55 -4.35
C LYS A 12 23.29 -31.18 -5.49
N LEU A 13 22.32 -30.29 -5.25
CA LEU A 13 21.42 -29.70 -6.24
C LEU A 13 22.12 -28.72 -7.20
N GLU A 14 23.09 -27.95 -6.72
CA GLU A 14 23.82 -27.00 -7.57
C GLU A 14 24.76 -27.68 -8.57
N LYS A 15 25.26 -28.88 -8.25
CA LYS A 15 26.25 -29.61 -9.07
C LYS A 15 25.65 -30.55 -10.13
N SER A 16 24.33 -30.77 -10.17
CA SER A 16 23.72 -31.64 -11.18
C SER A 16 23.39 -30.87 -12.47
N THR A 17 23.80 -31.38 -13.63
CA THR A 17 23.57 -30.78 -14.96
C THR A 17 22.31 -31.31 -15.65
N ASN A 18 21.58 -32.25 -15.04
CA ASN A 18 20.37 -32.84 -15.60
C ASN A 18 19.11 -32.31 -14.89
N GLU A 19 18.25 -31.64 -15.66
CA GLU A 19 17.10 -30.85 -15.19
C GLU A 19 16.00 -31.71 -14.54
N GLN A 20 15.78 -32.91 -15.09
CA GLN A 20 14.80 -33.90 -14.60
C GLN A 20 15.08 -34.35 -13.15
N SER A 21 16.36 -34.45 -12.77
CA SER A 21 16.75 -34.84 -11.42
C SER A 21 16.54 -33.73 -10.38
N LYS A 22 16.63 -32.46 -10.79
CA LYS A 22 16.38 -31.30 -9.92
C LYS A 22 14.90 -31.19 -9.59
N GLU A 23 14.02 -31.40 -10.58
CA GLU A 23 12.57 -31.35 -10.39
C GLU A 23 12.06 -32.46 -9.47
N GLN A 24 12.53 -33.71 -9.66
CA GLN A 24 12.16 -34.82 -8.77
C GLN A 24 12.63 -34.60 -7.32
N MET A 25 13.85 -34.06 -7.14
CA MET A 25 14.37 -33.73 -5.80
C MET A 25 13.63 -32.54 -5.16
N HIS A 26 13.25 -31.53 -5.94
CA HIS A 26 12.47 -30.38 -5.46
C HIS A 26 11.05 -30.82 -5.05
N GLN A 27 10.40 -31.70 -5.83
CA GLN A 27 9.11 -32.27 -5.45
C GLN A 27 9.19 -33.12 -4.18
N ASN A 28 10.27 -33.88 -3.99
CA ASN A 28 10.49 -34.66 -2.76
C ASN A 28 10.76 -33.76 -1.54
N LEU A 29 11.50 -32.66 -1.70
CA LEU A 29 11.72 -31.65 -0.66
C LEU A 29 10.41 -30.97 -0.23
N VAL A 30 9.58 -30.56 -1.19
CA VAL A 30 8.26 -29.95 -0.91
C VAL A 30 7.33 -30.93 -0.19
N LYS A 31 7.36 -32.22 -0.55
CA LYS A 31 6.58 -33.27 0.15
C LYS A 31 7.09 -33.49 1.59
N ASN A 32 8.40 -33.45 1.83
CA ASN A 32 8.98 -33.68 3.15
C ASN A 32 8.77 -32.51 4.12
N VAL A 33 8.83 -31.26 3.64
CA VAL A 33 8.47 -30.07 4.44
C VAL A 33 6.99 -30.10 4.83
N ARG A 34 6.11 -30.59 3.95
CA ARG A 34 4.69 -30.74 4.24
C ARG A 34 4.38 -31.85 5.24
N LEU A 35 5.24 -32.88 5.34
CA LEU A 35 5.16 -33.93 6.37
C LEU A 35 5.60 -33.41 7.75
N HIS A 36 6.66 -32.60 7.82
CA HIS A 36 7.08 -31.94 9.08
C HIS A 36 6.05 -30.91 9.59
N ALA A 37 5.34 -30.22 8.69
CA ALA A 37 4.24 -29.32 9.06
C ALA A 37 3.00 -30.08 9.56
N LYS A 38 2.72 -31.28 9.03
CA LYS A 38 1.62 -32.14 9.52
C LYS A 38 1.93 -32.82 10.86
N SER A 39 3.19 -33.20 11.11
CA SER A 39 3.60 -33.73 12.42
C SER A 39 3.53 -32.68 13.54
N SER A 40 3.59 -31.39 13.21
CA SER A 40 3.48 -30.29 14.19
C SER A 40 2.03 -29.84 14.46
N TYR A 41 1.07 -30.25 13.62
CA TYR A 41 -0.35 -29.86 13.74
C TYR A 41 -1.25 -30.91 14.42
N VAL A 42 -0.71 -32.09 14.76
CA VAL A 42 -1.45 -33.16 15.47
C VAL A 42 -1.41 -32.99 17.00
N VAL A 43 -0.74 -31.95 17.54
CA VAL A 43 -0.67 -31.71 19.00
C VAL A 43 -1.60 -30.58 19.49
N LEU A 44 -2.39 -29.93 18.62
CA LEU A 44 -3.27 -28.80 19.04
C LEU A 44 -4.70 -28.84 18.49
N CYS A 45 -5.28 -30.02 18.30
CA CYS A 45 -6.72 -30.12 18.11
C CYS A 45 -7.23 -31.46 18.66
N GLY A 46 -7.63 -31.45 19.93
CA GLY A 46 -8.20 -32.61 20.61
C GLY A 46 -8.89 -32.18 21.90
N ALA A 47 -10.08 -31.57 21.77
CA ALA A 47 -11.22 -31.69 22.68
C ALA A 47 -12.27 -30.58 22.42
N VAL A 48 -13.27 -30.91 21.59
CA VAL A 48 -14.63 -30.32 21.60
C VAL A 48 -15.53 -31.56 21.64
N GLU A 49 -16.11 -31.91 22.78
CA GLU A 49 -17.54 -31.84 23.16
C GLU A 49 -17.69 -32.93 24.26
N SER A 50 -18.48 -32.87 25.34
CA SER A 50 -19.88 -32.49 25.48
C SER A 50 -20.31 -32.61 26.97
N THR A 51 -21.40 -31.90 27.32
CA THR A 51 -22.39 -32.21 28.39
C THR A 51 -22.02 -32.18 29.88
N GLY A 52 -22.85 -31.47 30.66
CA GLY A 52 -22.93 -31.63 32.12
C GLY A 52 -23.40 -30.39 32.88
N ARG A 53 -24.72 -30.25 33.05
CA ARG A 53 -25.39 -29.25 33.89
C ARG A 53 -25.56 -29.84 35.31
N THR A 54 -24.98 -29.24 36.36
CA THR A 54 -25.50 -29.37 37.74
C THR A 54 -25.30 -28.07 38.53
N ILE A 55 -26.22 -27.88 39.47
CA ILE A 55 -26.57 -26.66 40.19
C ILE A 55 -26.01 -26.78 41.62
N GLY A 56 -25.38 -25.72 42.12
CA GLY A 56 -25.30 -25.40 43.55
C GLY A 56 -24.12 -25.96 44.36
N GLY A 57 -23.40 -25.06 45.04
CA GLY A 57 -22.59 -25.36 46.23
C GLY A 57 -21.08 -25.11 46.10
N SER A 58 -20.61 -23.95 46.55
CA SER A 58 -19.19 -23.67 46.88
C SER A 58 -18.82 -24.27 48.25
N PRO A 59 -17.58 -24.16 48.76
CA PRO A 59 -16.24 -24.14 48.14
C PRO A 59 -15.28 -25.15 48.82
N VAL A 60 -14.19 -25.59 48.19
CA VAL A 60 -12.97 -25.97 48.92
C VAL A 60 -11.70 -25.66 48.11
N LEU A 61 -10.75 -25.11 48.86
CA LEU A 61 -9.44 -24.60 48.47
C LEU A 61 -8.65 -25.53 47.54
N PHE A 62 -8.08 -24.95 46.49
CA PHE A 62 -6.72 -25.28 46.09
C PHE A 62 -5.91 -23.99 45.94
N GLN A 63 -4.98 -23.83 46.87
CA GLN A 63 -3.97 -22.78 46.92
C GLN A 63 -2.80 -23.18 46.01
N ALA A 64 -2.49 -22.36 45.01
CA ALA A 64 -1.13 -22.14 44.47
C ALA A 64 -1.16 -20.88 43.58
N CYS A 65 -0.69 -19.74 44.09
CA CYS A 65 0.67 -19.20 43.91
C CYS A 65 0.93 -18.55 42.54
N ALA A 66 0.95 -17.21 42.56
CA ALA A 66 1.87 -16.30 41.86
C ALA A 66 2.05 -16.40 40.33
N CYS A 67 1.25 -15.62 39.59
CA CYS A 67 1.69 -14.88 38.39
C CYS A 67 0.65 -13.82 37.91
N HIS A 68 0.16 -12.98 38.83
CA HIS A 68 -0.33 -11.64 38.46
C HIS A 68 0.81 -10.70 38.90
N SER A 69 1.72 -10.29 38.03
CA SER A 69 1.41 -9.42 36.91
C SER A 69 2.10 -9.84 35.63
N ILE A 70 1.28 -9.96 34.59
CA ILE A 70 1.68 -9.98 33.20
C ILE A 70 2.37 -8.64 32.93
N ASP A 71 3.69 -8.68 32.94
CA ASP A 71 4.50 -7.59 32.42
C ASP A 71 4.27 -7.42 30.92
N PRO A 72 4.42 -6.19 30.44
CA PRO A 72 3.57 -5.60 29.41
C PRO A 72 3.94 -6.12 28.03
N LEU A 73 2.89 -6.24 27.21
CA LEU A 73 2.88 -6.16 25.75
C LEU A 73 4.16 -5.53 25.16
N LEU A 74 5.18 -6.35 24.90
CA LEU A 74 6.25 -6.02 23.99
C LEU A 74 6.01 -6.65 22.61
N PRO A 75 6.47 -5.98 21.56
CA PRO A 75 5.83 -5.89 20.27
C PRO A 75 6.19 -7.09 19.41
N MET A 76 5.41 -8.16 19.54
CA MET A 76 5.49 -9.32 18.64
C MET A 76 4.75 -9.10 17.31
N ALA A 77 4.46 -7.85 16.94
CA ALA A 77 4.13 -7.48 15.57
C ALA A 77 5.42 -7.28 14.75
N LYS A 78 6.34 -8.25 14.78
CA LYS A 78 7.32 -8.38 13.70
C LYS A 78 6.53 -8.85 12.48
N LEU A 79 6.08 -7.86 11.72
CA LEU A 79 5.19 -7.99 10.59
C LEU A 79 5.66 -9.11 9.65
N VAL A 80 4.78 -10.08 9.41
CA VAL A 80 4.74 -10.77 8.12
C VAL A 80 4.72 -9.67 7.07
N GLN A 81 5.83 -9.46 6.35
CA GLN A 81 5.94 -8.36 5.40
C GLN A 81 5.10 -8.69 4.17
N TYR A 82 3.82 -8.33 4.22
CA TYR A 82 2.97 -8.30 3.05
C TYR A 82 3.50 -7.22 2.08
N PRO A 83 3.44 -7.43 0.74
CA PRO A 83 3.84 -6.40 -0.21
C PRO A 83 3.11 -5.09 0.08
N ALA A 84 3.86 -4.02 0.28
CA ALA A 84 3.32 -2.73 0.68
C ALA A 84 2.50 -2.13 -0.46
N SER A 85 1.21 -1.89 -0.21
CA SER A 85 0.35 -1.20 -1.15
C SER A 85 0.27 0.29 -0.84
N VAL A 86 -0.10 1.10 -1.84
CA VAL A 86 -0.35 2.54 -1.69
C VAL A 86 -1.47 2.83 -0.66
N LYS A 87 -2.34 1.87 -0.36
CA LYS A 87 -3.42 2.04 0.64
C LYS A 87 -2.90 1.99 2.08
N ASP A 88 -1.76 1.36 2.30
CA ASP A 88 -1.20 1.13 3.64
C ASP A 88 -0.30 2.27 4.13
N VAL A 89 -0.11 3.31 3.32
CA VAL A 89 0.77 4.44 3.60
C VAL A 89 -0.06 5.69 3.82
N ASP A 90 0.41 6.52 4.76
CA ASP A 90 -0.17 7.83 5.02
C ASP A 90 -0.20 8.69 3.74
N GLN A 91 -1.36 9.29 3.47
CA GLN A 91 -1.62 10.00 2.22
C GLN A 91 -0.70 11.21 2.04
N HIS A 92 -0.49 12.01 3.08
CA HIS A 92 0.29 13.23 2.99
C HIS A 92 1.78 12.91 2.76
N LYS A 93 2.31 11.92 3.48
CA LYS A 93 3.69 11.45 3.31
C LYS A 93 3.91 10.87 1.91
N PHE A 94 2.95 10.10 1.39
CA PHE A 94 3.03 9.52 0.05
C PHE A 94 3.08 10.58 -1.06
N VAL A 95 2.16 11.56 -1.02
CA VAL A 95 2.08 12.59 -2.06
C VAL A 95 3.37 13.42 -2.12
N ARG A 96 3.94 13.79 -0.97
CA ARG A 96 5.21 14.53 -0.92
C ARG A 96 6.38 13.73 -1.50
N ALA A 97 6.49 12.45 -1.13
CA ALA A 97 7.55 11.58 -1.65
C ALA A 97 7.43 11.34 -3.16
N PHE A 98 6.20 11.16 -3.65
CA PHE A 98 5.96 10.98 -5.08
C PHE A 98 6.23 12.26 -5.87
N ALA A 99 5.91 13.43 -5.32
CA ALA A 99 6.29 14.71 -5.92
C ALA A 99 7.82 14.85 -6.04
N GLN A 100 8.57 14.49 -5.00
CA GLN A 100 10.03 14.48 -5.04
C GLN A 100 10.58 13.50 -6.09
N PHE A 101 9.97 12.32 -6.23
CA PHE A 101 10.35 11.36 -7.28
C PHE A 101 10.14 11.95 -8.68
N LEU A 102 9.02 12.61 -8.91
CA LEU A 102 8.72 13.25 -10.19
C LEU A 102 9.72 14.36 -10.53
N LYS A 103 10.14 15.17 -9.55
CA LYS A 103 11.20 16.16 -9.77
C LYS A 103 12.53 15.53 -10.14
N LYS A 104 12.97 14.53 -9.37
CA LYS A 104 14.22 13.79 -9.63
C LYS A 104 14.22 13.14 -11.01
N SER A 105 13.05 12.75 -11.51
CA SER A 105 12.92 12.17 -12.83
C SER A 105 13.08 13.19 -13.96
N GLY A 106 12.76 14.47 -13.75
CA GLY A 106 12.83 15.52 -14.77
C GLY A 106 11.89 15.34 -15.98
N LYS A 107 11.04 14.30 -15.99
CA LYS A 107 10.21 13.94 -17.16
C LYS A 107 8.87 14.67 -17.23
N LEU A 108 8.50 15.39 -16.17
CA LEU A 108 7.21 16.07 -16.08
C LEU A 108 7.23 17.38 -16.88
N LYS A 109 6.33 17.50 -17.85
CA LYS A 109 6.08 18.75 -18.56
C LYS A 109 5.30 19.69 -17.66
N VAL A 110 5.99 20.71 -17.14
CA VAL A 110 5.37 21.80 -16.37
C VAL A 110 4.84 22.85 -17.36
N PRO A 111 3.57 23.26 -17.26
CA PRO A 111 3.06 24.34 -18.08
C PRO A 111 3.71 25.69 -17.74
N GLU A 112 3.85 26.56 -18.74
CA GLU A 112 4.46 27.89 -18.60
C GLU A 112 3.73 28.79 -17.60
N TRP A 113 2.40 28.75 -17.57
CA TRP A 113 1.59 29.63 -16.71
C TRP A 113 1.51 29.21 -15.24
N VAL A 114 2.26 28.19 -14.79
CA VAL A 114 2.15 27.61 -13.44
C VAL A 114 2.37 28.64 -12.34
N ASP A 115 3.21 29.64 -12.59
CA ASP A 115 3.58 30.65 -11.60
C ASP A 115 2.56 31.79 -11.49
N LEU A 116 1.69 31.94 -12.49
CA LEU A 116 0.72 33.03 -12.57
C LEU A 116 -0.65 32.63 -12.01
N VAL A 117 -0.97 31.34 -11.99
CA VAL A 117 -2.34 30.88 -11.76
C VAL A 117 -2.63 30.54 -10.31
N LYS A 118 -3.89 30.77 -9.93
CA LYS A 118 -4.49 30.13 -8.75
C LYS A 118 -5.04 28.75 -9.06
N THR A 119 -5.12 27.93 -8.03
CA THR A 119 -5.49 26.51 -8.14
C THR A 119 -6.96 26.24 -8.43
N SER A 120 -7.85 27.10 -7.95
CA SER A 120 -9.30 27.06 -8.17
C SER A 120 -9.90 28.46 -8.11
N LEU A 121 -11.13 28.61 -8.61
CA LEU A 121 -11.87 29.87 -8.54
C LEU A 121 -12.15 30.30 -7.09
N SER A 122 -12.31 29.33 -6.19
CA SER A 122 -12.61 29.54 -4.77
C SER A 122 -11.43 30.05 -3.94
N LYS A 123 -10.21 30.04 -4.49
CA LYS A 123 -9.03 30.61 -3.82
C LYS A 123 -8.87 32.07 -4.21
N GLU A 124 -8.49 32.88 -3.24
CA GLU A 124 -8.14 34.28 -3.47
C GLU A 124 -6.64 34.42 -3.77
N LEU A 125 -5.81 33.64 -3.08
CA LEU A 125 -4.35 33.68 -3.18
C LEU A 125 -3.79 32.53 -4.04
N ALA A 126 -2.60 32.76 -4.58
CA ALA A 126 -1.80 31.75 -5.26
C ALA A 126 -1.23 30.71 -4.26
N PRO A 127 -0.87 29.50 -4.72
CA PRO A 127 -0.16 28.53 -3.88
C PRO A 127 1.19 29.05 -3.44
N TYR A 128 1.56 28.82 -2.17
CA TYR A 128 2.86 29.23 -1.63
C TYR A 128 4.00 28.29 -2.02
N ASP A 129 3.73 27.01 -2.19
CA ASP A 129 4.76 26.03 -2.57
C ASP A 129 5.08 26.17 -4.07
N GLU A 130 6.35 26.36 -4.42
CA GLU A 130 6.81 26.39 -5.83
C GLU A 130 6.46 25.07 -6.56
N ASP A 131 6.46 23.97 -5.83
CA ASP A 131 6.25 22.62 -6.37
C ASP A 131 4.80 22.15 -6.34
N TRP A 132 3.86 23.08 -6.16
CA TRP A 132 2.45 22.75 -6.01
C TRP A 132 1.92 21.92 -7.19
N PHE A 133 2.45 22.12 -8.40
CA PHE A 133 2.05 21.36 -9.58
C PHE A 133 2.47 19.89 -9.49
N TYR A 134 3.69 19.60 -9.01
CA TYR A 134 4.15 18.22 -8.78
C TYR A 134 3.33 17.51 -7.70
N ILE A 135 3.03 18.23 -6.62
CA ILE A 135 2.17 17.74 -5.52
C ILE A 135 0.77 17.43 -6.05
N ARG A 136 0.23 18.28 -6.93
CA ARG A 136 -1.08 18.07 -7.57
C ARG A 136 -1.08 16.85 -8.48
N CYS A 137 -0.06 16.67 -9.31
CA CYS A 137 0.10 15.45 -10.13
C CYS A 137 0.18 14.19 -9.27
N ALA A 138 0.93 14.24 -8.16
CA ALA A 138 1.04 13.13 -7.21
C ALA A 138 -0.29 12.76 -6.55
N ALA A 139 -1.06 13.77 -6.11
CA ALA A 139 -2.38 13.57 -5.52
C ALA A 139 -3.36 12.94 -6.53
N ILE A 140 -3.32 13.38 -7.80
CA ILE A 140 -4.12 12.79 -8.87
C ILE A 140 -3.73 11.33 -9.09
N ALA A 141 -2.43 11.02 -9.20
CA ALA A 141 -1.96 9.65 -9.41
C ALA A 141 -2.41 8.70 -8.29
N ARG A 142 -2.35 9.14 -7.01
CA ARG A 142 -2.90 8.38 -5.88
C ARG A 142 -4.41 8.19 -6.02
N HIS A 143 -5.15 9.22 -6.39
CA HIS A 143 -6.60 9.10 -6.54
C HIS A 143 -6.96 8.09 -7.65
N MET A 144 -6.19 8.06 -8.74
CA MET A 144 -6.32 7.06 -9.81
C MET A 144 -6.07 5.64 -9.35
N TYR A 145 -5.19 5.44 -8.36
CA TYR A 145 -4.96 4.13 -7.77
C TYR A 145 -6.21 3.58 -7.04
N ILE A 146 -6.96 4.47 -6.38
CA ILE A 146 -8.11 4.12 -5.53
C ILE A 146 -9.39 3.99 -6.36
N ARG A 147 -9.65 4.97 -7.23
CA ARG A 147 -10.85 5.04 -8.07
C ARG A 147 -10.43 5.09 -9.52
N SER A 148 -10.73 4.04 -10.28
CA SER A 148 -10.52 3.98 -11.73
C SER A 148 -11.85 3.63 -12.40
N PRO A 149 -12.24 4.27 -13.53
CA PRO A 149 -11.55 5.30 -14.33
C PRO A 149 -11.83 6.75 -13.90
N ILE A 150 -10.97 7.71 -14.30
CA ILE A 150 -11.13 9.14 -13.95
C ILE A 150 -11.21 10.04 -15.19
N GLY A 151 -12.16 10.97 -15.17
CA GLY A 151 -12.26 12.11 -16.10
C GLY A 151 -11.87 13.45 -15.46
N THR A 152 -11.69 14.49 -16.28
CA THR A 152 -11.32 15.83 -15.81
C THR A 152 -12.35 16.45 -14.87
N ASN A 153 -13.65 16.26 -15.13
CA ASN A 153 -14.72 16.78 -14.27
C ASN A 153 -14.74 16.12 -12.88
N THR A 154 -14.31 14.85 -12.78
CA THR A 154 -14.17 14.18 -11.48
C THR A 154 -13.02 14.80 -10.69
N VAL A 155 -11.88 15.06 -11.34
CA VAL A 155 -10.73 15.74 -10.73
C VAL A 155 -11.10 17.13 -10.23
N THR A 156 -11.84 17.91 -11.02
CA THR A 156 -12.27 19.26 -10.60
C THR A 156 -13.28 19.23 -9.45
N LYS A 157 -14.09 18.17 -9.31
CA LYS A 157 -14.96 17.99 -8.13
C LYS A 157 -14.14 17.63 -6.88
N ILE A 158 -13.15 16.73 -7.00
CA ILE A 158 -12.29 16.32 -5.88
C ILE A 158 -11.52 17.49 -5.29
N PHE A 159 -10.95 18.34 -6.17
CA PHE A 159 -10.26 19.56 -5.77
C PHE A 159 -11.19 20.78 -5.70
N GLY A 160 -12.50 20.56 -5.67
CA GLY A 160 -13.50 21.60 -5.46
C GLY A 160 -13.52 22.04 -4.00
N GLN A 161 -13.91 23.28 -3.77
CA GLN A 161 -14.00 23.86 -2.44
C GLN A 161 -15.15 24.86 -2.39
N ASN A 162 -15.63 25.12 -1.17
CA ASN A 162 -16.67 26.11 -0.94
C ASN A 162 -16.10 27.52 -1.16
N LYS A 163 -16.75 28.32 -2.01
CA LYS A 163 -16.34 29.72 -2.27
C LYS A 163 -17.06 30.64 -1.31
N ARG A 164 -16.33 31.60 -0.71
CA ARG A 164 -16.91 32.69 0.08
C ARG A 164 -17.40 33.79 -0.87
N ASN A 165 -18.67 34.16 -0.77
CA ASN A 165 -19.30 35.19 -1.62
C ASN A 165 -19.49 36.53 -0.87
N GLY A 166 -18.60 36.87 0.05
CA GLY A 166 -18.71 38.06 0.91
C GLY A 166 -19.86 37.93 1.91
N CYS A 167 -20.94 38.69 1.68
CA CYS A 167 -22.14 38.73 2.52
C CYS A 167 -23.15 37.61 2.20
N ALA A 168 -23.10 37.04 0.99
CA ALA A 168 -23.96 35.92 0.60
C ALA A 168 -23.42 34.57 1.12
N PRO A 169 -24.30 33.57 1.33
CA PRO A 169 -23.87 32.26 1.80
C PRO A 169 -22.87 31.60 0.84
N SER A 170 -22.06 30.70 1.40
CA SER A 170 -21.02 29.98 0.67
C SER A 170 -21.62 28.88 -0.22
N HIS A 171 -21.15 28.78 -1.46
CA HIS A 171 -21.55 27.74 -2.41
C HIS A 171 -20.37 26.95 -2.96
N PHE A 172 -20.59 25.64 -3.19
CA PHE A 172 -19.58 24.74 -3.73
C PHE A 172 -19.14 25.15 -5.14
N CYS A 173 -17.84 25.38 -5.31
CA CYS A 173 -17.24 25.68 -6.59
C CYS A 173 -16.26 24.58 -6.99
N LYS A 174 -16.31 24.20 -8.28
CA LYS A 174 -15.38 23.22 -8.84
C LYS A 174 -13.96 23.81 -8.91
N GLY A 175 -12.97 22.93 -8.84
CA GLY A 175 -11.57 23.25 -9.09
C GLY A 175 -11.31 23.62 -10.54
N SER A 176 -10.13 24.18 -10.82
CA SER A 176 -9.76 24.61 -12.17
C SER A 176 -9.61 23.42 -13.13
N GLY A 177 -10.36 23.46 -14.24
CA GLY A 177 -10.33 22.43 -15.28
C GLY A 177 -9.08 22.44 -16.15
N SER A 178 -8.46 23.62 -16.37
CA SER A 178 -7.22 23.73 -17.14
C SER A 178 -6.07 23.00 -16.45
N VAL A 179 -5.92 23.22 -15.13
CA VAL A 179 -4.90 22.56 -14.31
C VAL A 179 -5.09 21.05 -14.28
N ALA A 180 -6.33 20.58 -14.03
CA ALA A 180 -6.63 19.15 -14.03
C ALA A 180 -6.33 18.48 -15.38
N ARG A 181 -6.64 19.16 -16.50
CA ARG A 181 -6.38 18.64 -17.85
C ARG A 181 -4.88 18.55 -18.13
N LYS A 182 -4.12 19.61 -17.84
CA LYS A 182 -2.66 19.63 -18.07
C LYS A 182 -1.94 18.62 -17.18
N ALA A 183 -2.31 18.48 -15.91
CA ALA A 183 -1.72 17.49 -15.01
C ALA A 183 -1.89 16.05 -15.55
N LEU A 184 -3.09 15.71 -16.04
CA LEU A 184 -3.34 14.40 -16.63
C LEU A 184 -2.61 14.21 -17.98
N GLN A 185 -2.54 15.24 -18.83
CA GLN A 185 -1.75 15.18 -20.07
C GLN A 185 -0.25 15.01 -19.79
N ALA A 186 0.26 15.63 -18.73
CA ALA A 186 1.64 15.50 -18.32
C ALA A 186 1.96 14.09 -17.79
N LEU A 187 1.02 13.45 -17.07
CA LEU A 187 1.14 12.05 -16.66
C LEU A 187 1.03 11.07 -17.83
N GLU A 188 0.23 11.39 -18.86
CA GLU A 188 0.17 10.63 -20.13
C GLU A 188 1.49 10.70 -20.88
N ALA A 189 2.15 11.87 -20.90
CA ALA A 189 3.45 12.04 -21.56
C ALA A 189 4.56 11.15 -20.95
N ILE A 190 4.48 10.86 -19.65
CA ILE A 190 5.40 9.96 -18.93
C ILE A 190 4.97 8.48 -19.06
N LYS A 191 3.82 8.20 -19.68
CA LYS A 191 3.22 6.86 -19.83
C LYS A 191 2.86 6.18 -18.49
N LEU A 192 2.68 6.96 -17.42
CA LEU A 192 2.15 6.47 -16.15
C LEU A 192 0.63 6.27 -16.22
N VAL A 193 -0.02 7.03 -17.07
CA VAL A 193 -1.47 7.04 -17.28
C VAL A 193 -1.76 6.74 -18.73
N GLU A 194 -2.77 5.91 -18.96
CA GLU A 194 -3.25 5.55 -20.29
C GLU A 194 -4.72 5.92 -20.46
N LYS A 195 -5.11 6.21 -21.69
CA LYS A 195 -6.51 6.39 -22.08
C LYS A 195 -7.13 5.01 -22.25
N VAL A 196 -8.34 4.85 -21.75
CA VAL A 196 -9.08 3.58 -21.93
C VAL A 196 -9.61 3.54 -23.37
N PRO A 197 -9.37 2.46 -24.13
CA PRO A 197 -9.81 2.37 -25.52
C PRO A 197 -11.34 2.19 -25.64
N GLU A 198 -11.95 1.42 -24.74
CA GLU A 198 -13.38 1.06 -24.78
C GLU A 198 -14.26 1.94 -23.87
N GLY A 199 -13.73 3.00 -23.26
CA GLY A 199 -14.48 3.80 -22.30
C GLY A 199 -13.99 5.23 -22.13
N SER A 200 -14.88 6.11 -21.64
CA SER A 200 -14.54 7.49 -21.33
C SER A 200 -13.76 7.57 -20.01
N GLY A 201 -12.47 7.86 -20.10
CA GLY A 201 -11.65 8.14 -18.93
C GLY A 201 -10.18 7.78 -19.10
N ARG A 202 -9.44 8.03 -18.02
CA ARG A 202 -8.02 7.72 -17.89
C ARG A 202 -7.83 6.71 -16.77
N ARG A 203 -7.01 5.70 -17.03
CA ARG A 203 -6.62 4.69 -16.04
C ARG A 203 -5.12 4.67 -15.86
N LEU A 204 -4.68 4.13 -14.73
CA LEU A 204 -3.26 3.96 -14.47
C LEU A 204 -2.72 2.81 -15.33
N SER A 205 -1.52 2.96 -15.90
CA SER A 205 -0.84 1.89 -16.62
C SER A 205 -0.23 0.86 -15.65
N SER A 206 0.13 -0.32 -16.14
CA SER A 206 0.84 -1.34 -15.34
C SER A 206 2.15 -0.78 -14.75
N GLN A 207 2.87 0.04 -15.54
CA GLN A 207 4.07 0.73 -15.09
C GLN A 207 3.77 1.73 -13.98
N GLY A 208 2.72 2.54 -14.14
CA GLY A 208 2.30 3.51 -13.11
C GLY A 208 1.93 2.83 -11.79
N ARG A 209 1.27 1.67 -11.84
CA ARG A 209 0.93 0.89 -10.63
C ARG A 209 2.19 0.43 -9.89
N ARG A 210 3.14 -0.16 -10.64
CA ARG A 210 4.43 -0.65 -10.11
C ARG A 210 5.25 0.45 -9.46
N ASP A 211 5.32 1.63 -10.08
CA ASP A 211 6.11 2.75 -9.55
C ASP A 211 5.49 3.32 -8.26
N LEU A 212 4.16 3.40 -8.17
CA LEU A 212 3.49 3.82 -6.93
C LEU A 212 3.70 2.81 -5.79
N ASP A 213 3.60 1.51 -6.07
CA ASP A 213 3.79 0.46 -5.06
C ASP A 213 5.27 0.38 -4.60
N ARG A 214 6.24 0.59 -5.51
CA ARG A 214 7.67 0.67 -5.14
C ARG A 214 7.94 1.82 -4.16
N ILE A 215 7.35 2.99 -4.41
CA ILE A 215 7.52 4.17 -3.54
C ILE A 215 6.81 3.95 -2.20
N ALA A 216 5.64 3.28 -2.20
CA ALA A 216 4.96 2.90 -0.97
C ALA A 216 5.83 1.97 -0.09
N ALA A 217 6.50 0.99 -0.71
CA ALA A 217 7.44 0.11 0.00
C ALA A 217 8.60 0.89 0.61
N GLN A 218 9.25 1.78 -0.16
CA GLN A 218 10.33 2.64 0.34
C GLN A 218 9.91 3.47 1.56
N LEU A 219 8.69 4.01 1.56
CA LEU A 219 8.18 4.79 2.69
C LEU A 219 7.90 3.96 3.93
N LYS A 220 7.42 2.71 3.78
CA LYS A 220 7.27 1.81 4.94
C LYS A 220 8.62 1.49 5.55
N HIS A 221 9.63 1.16 4.74
CA HIS A 221 10.98 0.89 5.23
C HIS A 221 11.60 2.11 5.92
N LYS A 222 11.42 3.31 5.36
CA LYS A 222 11.94 4.55 5.96
C LYS A 222 11.29 4.89 7.30
N LYS A 223 10.01 4.56 7.50
CA LYS A 223 9.34 4.72 8.81
C LYS A 223 9.83 3.75 9.87
N VAL A 224 10.28 2.56 9.49
CA VAL A 224 10.81 1.56 10.43
C VAL A 224 12.23 1.92 10.88
N ALA A 225 12.97 2.65 10.04
CA ALA A 225 14.35 3.06 10.30
C ALA A 225 14.49 4.39 11.08
N ALA A 226 13.39 5.10 11.31
CA ALA A 226 13.34 6.39 12.01
C ALA A 226 12.54 6.25 13.30
#